data_AF-A0A2T3JKC4-F1
#
_entry.id   AF-A0A2T3JKC4-F1
#
_cell.length_a   1.000
_cell.length_b   1.000
_cell.length_c   1.000
_cell.angle_alpha   90.00
_cell.angle_beta   90.00
_cell.angle_gamma   90.00
#
_symmetry.space_group_name_H-M   'P 1'
#
loop_
_entity.id
_entity.type
_entity.pdbx_description
1 polymer ?
#
loop_
_entity_poly.entity_id
_entity_poly.type
_entity_poly.pdbx_seq_one_letter_code
_entity_poly.pdbx_strand_id
1 'polypeptide(L)'
;MEVFIIPIVIIASSCWVLLDAKANKLGSVESNTPSPFKMTLGCLFVWIVCFPYYLFKRNSFIEKAQENPNAETVTNGQKIILTLAAIFVLGLTYKDYIGGDVSTCDSMEVIQLVKDITKDNYGDGYTFSDFGQTNYDMSAESRYCRVAWERDGQQGTIDFTVDWFNDKKESIYVNFQ
;
A
#
# COMPACT_ATOMS: atom_id res chain seq x y z
N MET A 1 4.65 8.59 -2.58
CA MET A 1 5.10 7.90 -3.81
C MET A 1 5.39 6.43 -3.57
N GLU A 2 5.98 6.08 -2.41
CA GLU A 2 6.36 4.70 -2.06
C GLU A 2 5.20 3.69 -2.12
N VAL A 3 3.99 4.11 -1.71
CA VAL A 3 2.77 3.27 -1.72
C VAL A 3 2.41 2.73 -3.12
N PHE A 4 2.82 3.41 -4.19
CA PHE A 4 2.51 3.00 -5.57
C PHE A 4 3.58 2.11 -6.22
N ILE A 5 4.74 1.88 -5.58
CA ILE A 5 5.84 1.13 -6.21
C ILE A 5 5.42 -0.33 -6.46
N ILE A 6 4.87 -1.00 -5.44
CA ILE A 6 4.42 -2.40 -5.54
C ILE A 6 3.34 -2.58 -6.62
N PRO A 7 2.22 -1.84 -6.63
CA PRO A 7 1.19 -2.02 -7.66
C PRO A 7 1.72 -1.69 -9.07
N ILE A 8 2.62 -0.71 -9.22
CA ILE A 8 3.27 -0.42 -10.51
C ILE A 8 4.08 -1.63 -10.99
N VAL A 9 4.87 -2.26 -10.11
CA VAL A 9 5.65 -3.47 -10.44
C VAL A 9 4.74 -4.62 -10.85
N ILE A 10 3.64 -4.85 -10.12
CA ILE A 10 2.66 -5.89 -10.43
C ILE A 10 2.03 -5.64 -11.82
N ILE A 11 1.60 -4.41 -12.10
CA ILE A 11 0.99 -4.04 -13.39
C ILE A 11 2.01 -4.20 -14.53
N ALA A 12 3.22 -3.67 -14.37
CA ALA A 12 4.26 -3.73 -15.39
C ALA A 12 4.66 -5.17 -15.71
N SER A 13 4.88 -6.00 -14.68
CA SER A 13 5.21 -7.42 -14.86
C SER A 13 4.04 -8.21 -15.47
N SER A 14 2.80 -7.93 -15.09
CA SER A 14 1.62 -8.56 -15.70
C SER A 14 1.45 -8.18 -17.18
N CYS A 15 1.64 -6.90 -17.52
CA CYS A 15 1.66 -6.44 -18.91
C CYS A 15 2.78 -7.12 -19.71
N TRP A 16 3.95 -7.29 -19.12
CA TRP A 16 5.05 -8.01 -19.75
C TRP A 16 4.67 -9.48 -20.03
N VAL A 17 4.03 -10.17 -19.07
CA VAL A 17 3.50 -11.54 -19.28
C VAL A 17 2.50 -11.60 -20.43
N LEU A 18 1.63 -10.60 -20.58
CA LEU A 18 0.70 -10.53 -21.71
C LEU A 18 1.44 -10.45 -23.05
N LEU A 19 2.46 -9.58 -23.12
CA LEU A 19 3.25 -9.38 -24.32
C LEU A 19 4.07 -10.62 -24.66
N ASP A 20 4.70 -11.25 -23.65
CA ASP A 20 5.49 -12.47 -23.82
C ASP A 20 4.62 -13.65 -24.25
N ALA A 21 3.46 -13.85 -23.61
CA ALA A 21 2.52 -14.92 -23.97
C ALA A 21 1.98 -14.76 -25.41
N LYS A 22 1.71 -13.52 -25.83
CA LYS A 22 1.28 -13.23 -27.22
C LYS A 22 2.41 -13.42 -28.22
N ALA A 23 3.62 -12.96 -27.91
CA ALA A 23 4.78 -13.12 -28.78
C ALA A 23 5.11 -14.60 -29.03
N ASN A 24 4.91 -15.43 -28.01
CA ASN A 24 5.12 -16.88 -28.07
C ASN A 24 3.88 -17.69 -28.44
N LYS A 25 2.75 -17.06 -28.84
CA LYS A 25 1.54 -17.72 -29.35
C LYS A 25 0.93 -18.76 -28.38
N LEU A 26 0.90 -18.44 -27.09
CA LEU A 26 0.23 -19.24 -26.06
C LEU A 26 -1.29 -19.15 -26.18
N GLY A 27 -2.01 -20.12 -25.61
CA GLY A 27 -3.48 -20.13 -25.52
C GLY A 27 -4.15 -21.19 -26.40
N SER A 28 -3.40 -22.20 -26.86
CA SER A 28 -3.98 -23.34 -27.56
C SER A 28 -4.51 -24.37 -26.57
N VAL A 29 -5.76 -24.81 -26.78
CA VAL A 29 -6.38 -25.91 -26.04
C VAL A 29 -5.65 -27.23 -26.34
N GLU A 30 -5.16 -27.40 -27.57
CA GLU A 30 -4.48 -28.61 -28.03
C GLU A 30 -3.12 -28.80 -27.37
N SER A 31 -2.35 -27.71 -27.20
CA SER A 31 -1.05 -27.76 -26.51
C SER A 31 -1.15 -27.55 -25.00
N ASN A 32 -2.37 -27.47 -24.45
CA ASN A 32 -2.64 -27.23 -23.03
C ASN A 32 -1.82 -26.04 -22.49
N THR A 33 -1.79 -24.95 -23.26
CA THR A 33 -1.10 -23.70 -22.88
C THR A 33 -2.11 -22.68 -22.34
N PRO A 34 -1.74 -21.93 -21.30
CA PRO A 34 -2.66 -20.97 -20.71
C PRO A 34 -2.94 -19.81 -21.67
N SER A 35 -4.19 -19.36 -21.69
CA SER A 35 -4.58 -18.15 -22.43
C SER A 35 -3.79 -16.93 -21.93
N PRO A 36 -3.23 -16.09 -22.83
CA PRO A 36 -2.51 -14.87 -22.45
C PRO A 36 -3.32 -13.96 -21.53
N PHE A 37 -4.62 -13.82 -21.81
CA PHE A 37 -5.53 -13.00 -21.00
C PHE A 37 -5.68 -13.54 -19.57
N LYS A 38 -5.94 -14.86 -19.43
CA LYS A 38 -6.11 -15.50 -18.12
C LYS A 38 -4.82 -15.44 -17.30
N MET A 39 -3.68 -15.65 -17.94
CA MET A 39 -2.38 -15.60 -17.26
C MET A 39 -2.06 -14.18 -16.77
N THR A 40 -2.37 -13.17 -17.58
CA THR A 40 -2.19 -11.75 -17.21
C THR A 40 -3.06 -11.37 -16.03
N LEU A 41 -4.34 -11.75 -16.03
CA LEU A 41 -5.23 -11.52 -14.88
C LEU A 41 -4.74 -12.25 -13.62
N GLY A 42 -4.26 -13.48 -13.77
CA GLY A 42 -3.66 -14.24 -12.66
C GLY A 42 -2.46 -13.50 -12.06
N CYS A 43 -1.55 -13.01 -12.90
CA CYS A 43 -0.39 -12.24 -12.44
C CYS A 43 -0.78 -10.91 -11.79
N LEU A 44 -1.87 -10.28 -12.25
CA LEU A 44 -2.33 -8.99 -11.73
C LEU A 44 -2.94 -9.11 -10.33
N PHE A 45 -3.71 -10.16 -10.06
CA PHE A 45 -4.44 -10.33 -8.79
C PHE A 45 -3.78 -11.28 -7.80
N VAL A 46 -3.02 -12.27 -8.29
CA VAL A 46 -2.37 -13.30 -7.46
C VAL A 46 -0.88 -13.33 -7.79
N TRP A 47 -0.26 -12.14 -7.79
CA TRP A 47 1.10 -11.92 -8.27
C TRP A 47 2.12 -12.89 -7.66
N ILE A 48 2.08 -13.07 -6.33
CA ILE A 48 3.02 -13.93 -5.58
C ILE A 48 3.00 -15.39 -6.05
N VAL A 49 1.88 -15.89 -6.57
CA VAL A 49 1.76 -17.28 -7.03
C VAL A 49 1.86 -17.37 -8.54
N CYS A 50 1.05 -16.59 -9.25
CA CYS A 50 0.92 -16.70 -10.70
C CYS A 50 2.16 -16.22 -11.46
N PHE A 51 2.82 -15.14 -11.00
CA PHE A 51 3.99 -14.61 -11.70
C PHE A 51 5.20 -15.55 -11.58
N PRO A 52 5.59 -16.04 -10.39
CA PRO A 52 6.64 -17.07 -10.28
C PRO A 52 6.28 -18.37 -11.00
N TYR A 53 5.03 -18.82 -10.92
CA TYR A 53 4.56 -19.99 -11.65
C TYR A 53 4.73 -19.85 -13.16
N TYR A 54 4.36 -18.69 -13.70
CA TYR A 54 4.55 -18.37 -15.12
C TYR A 54 6.03 -18.42 -15.49
N LEU A 55 6.90 -17.76 -14.72
CA LEU A 55 8.34 -17.76 -14.97
C LEU A 55 8.93 -19.18 -14.96
N PHE A 56 8.55 -20.01 -13.99
CA PHE A 56 9.02 -21.39 -13.89
C PHE A 56 8.57 -22.27 -15.06
N LYS A 57 7.32 -22.10 -15.51
CA LYS A 57 6.74 -22.91 -16.61
C LYS A 57 6.91 -22.29 -17.99
N ARG A 58 7.46 -21.08 -18.09
CA ARG A 58 7.57 -20.31 -19.33
C ARG A 58 8.14 -21.13 -20.49
N ASN A 59 9.31 -21.75 -20.31
CA ASN A 59 9.95 -22.51 -21.38
C ASN A 59 9.09 -23.69 -21.84
N SER A 60 8.50 -24.43 -20.89
CA SER A 60 7.59 -25.54 -21.21
C SER A 60 6.33 -25.07 -21.94
N PHE A 61 5.79 -23.90 -21.63
CA PHE A 61 4.66 -23.33 -22.37
C PHE A 61 5.05 -22.91 -23.79
N ILE A 62 6.25 -22.35 -23.96
CA ILE A 62 6.75 -21.94 -25.28
C ILE A 62 6.98 -23.17 -26.17
N GLU A 63 7.62 -24.22 -25.66
CA GLU A 63 7.83 -25.48 -26.38
C GLU A 63 6.49 -26.08 -26.86
N LYS A 64 5.52 -26.17 -25.95
CA LYS A 64 4.16 -26.65 -26.28
C LYS A 64 3.44 -25.76 -27.28
N ALA A 65 3.61 -24.44 -27.19
CA ALA A 65 3.02 -23.50 -28.13
C ALA A 65 3.66 -23.60 -29.53
N GLN A 66 4.91 -24.06 -29.65
CA GLN A 66 5.54 -24.30 -30.96
C GLN A 66 4.96 -25.53 -31.67
N GLU A 67 4.55 -26.55 -30.92
CA GLU A 67 3.91 -27.75 -31.48
C GLU A 67 2.55 -27.42 -32.10
N ASN A 68 1.74 -26.59 -31.44
CA ASN A 68 0.44 -26.13 -31.94
C ASN A 68 0.25 -24.63 -31.66
N PRO A 69 0.76 -23.73 -32.53
CA PRO A 69 0.74 -22.30 -32.29
C PRO A 69 -0.67 -21.74 -32.41
N ASN A 70 -1.15 -21.07 -31.35
CA ASN A 70 -2.40 -20.33 -31.40
C ASN A 70 -2.15 -18.82 -31.28
N ALA A 71 -2.62 -18.06 -32.26
CA ALA A 71 -2.63 -16.61 -32.19
C ALA A 71 -3.93 -16.14 -31.53
N GLU A 72 -4.14 -16.49 -30.25
CA GLU A 72 -5.30 -15.99 -29.51
C GLU A 72 -5.25 -14.45 -29.48
N THR A 73 -6.22 -13.82 -30.13
CA THR A 73 -6.31 -12.36 -30.19
C THR A 73 -7.07 -11.85 -28.99
N VAL A 74 -6.42 -10.97 -28.21
CA VAL A 74 -7.07 -10.30 -27.09
C VAL A 74 -8.14 -9.35 -27.66
N THR A 75 -9.40 -9.62 -27.33
CA THR A 75 -10.54 -8.85 -27.81
C THR A 75 -10.57 -7.44 -27.19
N ASN A 76 -11.30 -6.52 -27.81
CA ASN A 76 -11.46 -5.18 -27.26
C ASN A 76 -12.10 -5.19 -25.86
N GLY A 77 -13.06 -6.10 -25.62
CA GLY A 77 -13.66 -6.29 -24.29
C GLY A 77 -12.63 -6.73 -23.25
N GLN A 78 -11.75 -7.67 -23.58
CA GLN A 78 -10.66 -8.10 -22.70
C GLN A 78 -9.66 -6.98 -22.40
N LYS A 79 -9.34 -6.12 -23.39
CA LYS A 79 -8.49 -4.95 -23.15
C LYS A 79 -9.13 -3.99 -22.15
N ILE A 80 -10.43 -3.70 -22.30
CA ILE A 80 -11.18 -2.87 -21.35
C ILE A 80 -11.11 -3.47 -19.94
N ILE A 81 -11.33 -4.78 -19.81
CA ILE A 81 -11.26 -5.48 -18.52
C ILE A 81 -9.86 -5.35 -17.90
N LEU A 82 -8.79 -5.55 -18.67
CA LEU A 82 -7.41 -5.40 -18.16
C LEU A 82 -7.13 -3.97 -17.71
N THR A 83 -7.57 -2.96 -18.47
CA THR A 83 -7.42 -1.56 -18.10
C THR A 83 -8.17 -1.25 -16.80
N LEU A 84 -9.43 -1.67 -16.69
CA LEU A 84 -10.21 -1.49 -15.47
C LEU A 84 -9.60 -2.23 -14.27
N ALA A 85 -9.06 -3.43 -14.49
CA ALA A 85 -8.38 -4.19 -13.45
C ALA A 85 -7.10 -3.50 -12.97
N ALA A 86 -6.30 -2.93 -13.88
CA ALA A 86 -5.10 -2.15 -13.51
C ALA A 86 -5.47 -0.87 -12.73
N ILE A 87 -6.51 -0.16 -13.16
CA ILE A 87 -7.06 1.00 -12.44
C ILE A 87 -7.55 0.58 -11.05
N PHE A 88 -8.23 -0.56 -10.95
CA PHE A 88 -8.71 -1.09 -9.68
C PHE A 88 -7.56 -1.39 -8.71
N VAL A 89 -6.49 -2.05 -9.17
CA VAL A 89 -5.29 -2.31 -8.35
C VAL A 89 -4.66 -1.01 -7.85
N LEU A 90 -4.53 0.01 -8.71
CA LEU A 90 -4.06 1.33 -8.29
C LEU A 90 -5.03 2.01 -7.32
N GLY A 91 -6.33 1.91 -7.56
CA GLY A 91 -7.39 2.49 -6.74
C GLY A 91 -7.47 1.91 -5.33
N LEU A 92 -7.16 0.62 -5.16
CA LEU A 92 -7.03 0.02 -3.83
C LEU A 92 -5.94 0.72 -3.02
N THR A 93 -4.77 0.95 -3.61
CA THR A 93 -3.66 1.66 -2.93
C THR A 93 -3.86 3.17 -2.81
N TYR A 94 -4.76 3.75 -3.61
CA TYR A 94 -5.07 5.17 -3.57
C TYR A 94 -5.89 5.55 -2.32
N LYS A 95 -6.71 4.63 -1.78
CA LYS A 95 -7.43 4.86 -0.52
C LYS A 95 -6.48 5.12 0.65
N ASP A 96 -5.45 4.30 0.75
CA ASP A 96 -4.41 4.44 1.77
C ASP A 96 -3.63 5.76 1.59
N TYR A 97 -3.53 6.26 0.35
CA TYR A 97 -2.87 7.52 0.05
C TYR A 97 -3.70 8.78 0.39
N ILE A 98 -5.00 8.83 0.09
CA ILE A 98 -5.81 10.04 0.38
C ILE A 98 -6.11 10.18 1.87
N GLY A 99 -6.33 9.06 2.56
CA GLY A 99 -6.67 9.10 3.98
C GLY A 99 -5.49 9.50 4.86
N GLY A 100 -4.27 9.10 4.48
CA GLY A 100 -3.12 9.15 5.39
C GLY A 100 -3.34 8.25 6.63
N ASP A 101 -2.26 7.73 7.18
CA ASP A 101 -2.31 7.29 8.58
C ASP A 101 -2.31 8.53 9.48
N VAL A 102 -2.98 8.45 10.64
CA VAL A 102 -2.85 9.50 11.66
C VAL A 102 -1.36 9.72 11.98
N SER A 103 -0.96 10.97 12.16
CA SER A 103 0.45 11.37 12.36
C SER A 103 1.11 10.57 13.49
N THR A 104 2.37 10.18 13.31
CA THR A 104 3.11 9.41 14.33
C THR A 104 3.38 10.26 15.57
N CYS A 105 3.51 9.61 16.73
CA CYS A 105 3.74 10.27 18.01
C CYS A 105 4.99 11.17 18.02
N ASP A 106 6.00 10.83 17.22
CA ASP A 106 7.29 11.52 17.07
C ASP A 106 7.35 12.46 15.86
N SER A 107 6.24 12.64 15.15
CA SER A 107 6.18 13.58 14.04
C SER A 107 6.33 15.02 14.52
N MET A 108 6.96 15.86 13.70
CA MET A 108 7.21 17.27 14.06
C MET A 108 5.92 18.03 14.39
N GLU A 109 4.82 17.72 13.69
CA GLU A 109 3.49 18.30 13.92
C GLU A 109 2.97 17.95 15.32
N VAL A 110 3.02 16.68 15.73
CA VAL A 110 2.60 16.22 17.06
C VAL A 110 3.47 16.84 18.15
N ILE A 111 4.80 16.83 17.96
CA ILE A 111 5.75 17.41 18.93
C ILE A 111 5.48 18.91 19.14
N GLN A 112 5.22 19.65 18.07
CA GLN A 112 4.89 21.08 18.16
C GLN A 112 3.55 21.28 18.87
N LEU A 113 2.52 20.54 18.48
CA LEU A 113 1.19 20.67 19.07
C LEU A 113 1.18 20.32 20.57
N VAL A 114 1.89 19.27 20.99
CA VAL A 114 2.09 18.94 22.41
C VAL A 114 2.75 20.08 23.17
N LYS A 115 3.80 20.70 22.60
CA LYS A 115 4.49 21.84 23.21
C LYS A 115 3.59 23.06 23.31
N ASP A 116 2.84 23.38 22.26
CA ASP A 116 1.94 24.53 22.21
C ASP A 116 0.80 24.37 23.21
N ILE A 117 0.12 23.22 23.23
CA ILE A 117 -0.94 22.93 24.22
C ILE A 117 -0.37 22.99 25.64
N THR A 118 0.82 22.43 25.88
CA THR A 118 1.43 22.46 27.21
C THR A 118 1.73 23.89 27.64
N LYS A 119 2.29 24.70 26.75
CA LYS A 119 2.60 26.10 27.03
C LYS A 119 1.34 26.90 27.34
N ASP A 120 0.28 26.71 26.55
CA ASP A 120 -0.98 27.45 26.71
C ASP A 120 -1.72 27.09 28.00
N ASN A 121 -1.59 25.85 28.49
CA ASN A 121 -2.32 25.38 29.68
C ASN A 121 -1.50 25.38 30.97
N TYR A 122 -0.19 25.15 30.89
CA TYR A 122 0.68 24.92 32.06
C TYR A 122 1.90 25.87 32.13
N GLY A 123 2.06 26.74 31.12
CA GLY A 123 3.15 27.72 31.02
C GLY A 123 4.45 27.16 30.44
N ASP A 124 5.45 28.04 30.37
CA ASP A 124 6.78 27.70 29.85
C ASP A 124 7.60 26.83 30.84
N GLY A 125 8.68 26.22 30.33
CA GLY A 125 9.68 25.50 31.15
C GLY A 125 9.62 23.98 31.06
N TYR A 126 8.66 23.41 30.33
CA TYR A 126 8.62 21.98 30.03
C TYR A 126 9.54 21.64 28.86
N THR A 127 10.38 20.63 29.07
CA THR A 127 11.15 19.97 28.01
C THR A 127 10.58 18.58 27.78
N PHE A 128 10.36 18.21 26.52
CA PHE A 128 9.81 16.91 26.15
C PHE A 128 10.85 16.08 25.38
N SER A 129 10.95 14.79 25.71
CA SER A 129 11.80 13.82 25.04
C SER A 129 11.09 12.47 24.88
N ASP A 130 11.66 11.58 24.07
CA ASP A 130 11.24 10.17 23.99
C ASP A 130 9.76 9.98 23.64
N PHE A 131 9.28 10.72 22.63
CA PHE A 131 7.95 10.51 22.05
C PHE A 131 7.87 9.09 21.48
N GLY A 132 7.07 8.24 22.13
CA GLY A 132 6.95 6.83 21.80
C GLY A 132 5.49 6.43 21.59
N GLN A 133 5.25 5.59 20.58
CA GLN A 133 3.94 4.96 20.38
C GLN A 133 3.82 3.73 21.28
N THR A 134 2.78 3.67 22.09
CA THR A 134 2.46 2.52 22.95
C THR A 134 1.45 1.58 22.28
N ASN A 135 0.51 2.12 21.50
CA ASN A 135 -0.48 1.34 20.74
C ASN A 135 -0.98 2.11 19.51
N TYR A 136 -1.54 1.41 18.53
CA TYR A 136 -2.28 1.99 17.40
C TYR A 136 -3.57 1.22 17.18
N ASP A 137 -4.71 1.88 17.39
CA ASP A 137 -6.01 1.35 17.00
C ASP A 137 -6.27 1.71 15.54
N MET A 138 -6.08 0.73 14.66
CA MET A 138 -6.30 0.89 13.22
C MET A 138 -7.77 1.10 12.85
N SER A 139 -8.71 0.66 13.69
CA SER A 139 -10.14 0.82 13.41
C SER A 139 -10.64 2.22 13.79
N ALA A 140 -10.12 2.76 14.89
CA ALA A 140 -10.42 4.12 15.32
C ALA A 140 -9.49 5.17 14.66
N GLU A 141 -8.41 4.71 14.03
CA GLU A 141 -7.31 5.54 13.53
C GLU A 141 -6.71 6.44 14.63
N SER A 142 -6.55 5.85 15.81
CA SER A 142 -6.09 6.51 17.03
C SER A 142 -4.73 5.98 17.47
N ARG A 143 -3.73 6.85 17.59
CA ARG A 143 -2.43 6.48 18.18
C ARG A 143 -2.40 6.82 19.65
N TYR A 144 -1.99 5.85 20.45
CA TYR A 144 -1.71 6.03 21.87
C TYR A 144 -0.21 6.24 22.02
N CYS A 145 0.14 7.35 22.63
CA CYS A 145 1.49 7.86 22.72
C CYS A 145 1.88 8.09 24.18
N ARG A 146 3.18 8.05 24.43
CA ARG A 146 3.80 8.40 25.71
C ARG A 146 4.97 9.32 25.43
N VAL A 147 5.16 10.32 26.27
CA VAL A 147 6.31 11.23 26.20
C VAL A 147 6.89 11.45 27.59
N ALA A 148 8.21 11.57 27.67
CA ALA A 148 8.91 11.99 28.87
C ALA A 148 8.93 13.52 28.95
N TRP A 149 8.72 14.07 30.15
CA TRP A 149 8.79 15.50 30.39
C TRP A 149 9.72 15.81 31.55
N GLU A 150 10.35 16.98 31.49
CA GLU A 150 11.18 17.54 32.55
C GLU A 150 10.84 19.02 32.76
N ARG A 151 10.74 19.43 34.02
CA ARG A 151 10.55 20.83 34.45
C ARG A 151 11.14 21.04 35.85
N ASP A 152 11.96 22.07 36.02
CA ASP A 152 12.50 22.48 37.32
C ASP A 152 13.16 21.32 38.12
N GLY A 153 13.83 20.39 37.43
CA GLY A 153 14.46 19.21 38.01
C GLY A 153 13.49 18.07 38.40
N GLN A 154 12.19 18.23 38.14
CA GLN A 154 11.20 17.16 38.19
C GLN A 154 11.06 16.53 36.81
N GLN A 155 10.91 15.20 36.78
CA GLN A 155 10.74 14.45 35.54
C GLN A 155 9.61 13.43 35.68
N GLY A 156 8.98 13.10 34.56
CA GLY A 156 7.92 12.09 34.52
C GLY A 156 7.60 11.67 33.09
N THR A 157 6.52 10.90 32.97
CA THR A 157 5.94 10.55 31.68
C THR A 157 4.47 10.91 31.66
N ILE A 158 3.96 11.29 30.50
CA ILE A 158 2.53 11.53 30.29
C ILE A 158 2.06 10.78 29.05
N ASP A 159 0.86 10.21 29.15
CA ASP A 159 0.20 9.51 28.05
C ASP A 159 -0.73 10.49 27.33
N PHE A 160 -0.79 10.38 26.00
CA PHE A 160 -1.66 11.20 25.17
C PHE A 160 -2.12 10.42 23.95
N THR A 161 -3.24 10.83 23.34
CA THR A 161 -3.71 10.27 22.07
C THR A 161 -3.52 11.27 20.94
N VAL A 162 -3.27 10.74 19.75
CA VAL A 162 -3.28 11.48 18.49
C VAL A 162 -4.37 10.89 17.62
N ASP A 163 -5.34 11.72 17.28
CA ASP A 163 -6.52 11.38 16.51
C ASP A 163 -6.69 12.37 15.34
N TRP A 164 -7.55 12.03 14.39
CA TRP A 164 -8.02 13.02 13.42
C TRP A 164 -8.99 14.00 14.09
N PHE A 165 -8.80 15.30 13.84
CA PHE A 165 -9.74 16.32 14.33
C PHE A 165 -11.12 16.20 13.67
N ASN A 166 -11.17 15.72 12.42
CA ASN A 166 -12.39 15.56 11.66
C ASN A 166 -12.28 14.42 10.63
N ASP A 167 -13.42 13.98 10.10
CA ASP A 167 -13.50 12.93 9.07
C ASP A 167 -12.80 13.30 7.74
N LYS A 168 -12.50 14.59 7.53
CA LYS A 168 -11.75 15.04 6.35
C LYS A 168 -10.24 14.83 6.49
N LYS A 169 -9.76 14.52 7.70
CA LYS A 169 -8.35 14.24 8.00
C LYS A 169 -7.41 15.40 7.60
N GLU A 170 -7.90 16.63 7.73
CA GLU A 170 -7.16 17.84 7.36
C GLU A 170 -6.25 18.35 8.48
N SER A 171 -6.52 17.95 9.73
CA SER A 171 -5.76 18.33 10.91
C SER A 171 -5.84 17.26 11.99
N ILE A 172 -4.80 17.15 12.81
CA ILE A 172 -4.76 16.24 13.95
C ILE A 172 -5.28 16.90 15.23
N TYR A 173 -5.68 16.07 16.17
CA TYR A 173 -6.12 16.42 17.51
C TYR A 173 -5.28 15.65 18.52
N VAL A 174 -4.82 16.35 19.58
CA VAL A 174 -4.04 15.75 20.68
C VAL A 174 -4.82 15.88 21.97
N ASN A 175 -4.94 14.77 22.71
CA ASN A 175 -5.59 14.74 24.01
C ASN A 175 -4.69 14.09 25.07
N PHE A 176 -4.41 14.82 26.15
CA PHE A 176 -3.65 14.29 27.29
C PHE A 176 -4.58 13.49 28.22
N GLN A 177 -4.09 12.35 28.73
CA GLN A 177 -4.84 11.47 29.64
C GLN A 177 -4.55 11.75 31.12
#